data_AF-B0PEK4-F1
#
_entry.id   AF-B0PEK4-F1
#
_cell.length_a   1.000
_cell.length_b   1.000
_cell.length_c   1.000
_cell.angle_alpha   90.00
_cell.angle_beta   90.00
_cell.angle_gamma   90.00
#
_symmetry.space_group_name_H-M   'P 1'
#
loop_
_entity.id
_entity.type
_entity.pdbx_description
1 polymer ?
#
loop_
_entity_poly.entity_id
_entity_poly.type
_entity_poly.pdbx_seq_one_letter_code
_entity_poly.pdbx_strand_id
1 'polypeptide(L)' 'MIGIYFSGTGNTKYCLEKFVALYDKNIEITPLEDTGTMEKVTYHKDIIFAYPIYYSNLPKIVRDFICENSNIW' A
#
# COMPACT_ATOMS: atom_id res chain seq x y z
N MET A 1 -3.98 -8.44 8.46
CA MET A 1 -3.04 -7.47 7.89
C MET A 1 -3.28 -7.37 6.39
N ILE A 2 -3.13 -6.19 5.78
CA ILE A 2 -3.24 -5.98 4.33
C ILE A 2 -1.98 -5.28 3.80
N GLY A 3 -1.55 -5.64 2.60
CA GLY A 3 -0.49 -4.93 1.88
C GLY A 3 -1.08 -3.94 0.87
N ILE A 4 -0.75 -2.66 1.00
CA ILE A 4 -1.11 -1.63 0.02
C ILE A 4 0.14 -1.03 -0.60
N TYR A 5 0.10 -0.74 -1.90
CA TYR A 5 1.28 -0.22 -2.58
C TYR A 5 1.02 0.82 -3.67
N PHE A 6 2.00 1.72 -3.86
CA PHE A 6 2.20 2.46 -5.10
C PHE A 6 3.37 1.84 -5.86
N SER A 7 3.26 1.62 -7.18
CA SER A 7 4.38 1.06 -7.93
C SER A 7 4.39 1.47 -9.40
N GLY A 8 5.08 2.57 -9.73
CA GLY A 8 5.13 3.09 -11.10
C GLY A 8 5.75 2.13 -12.13
N THR A 9 6.79 1.37 -11.77
CA THR A 9 7.49 0.44 -12.69
C THR A 9 7.49 -1.02 -12.23
N GLY A 10 6.73 -1.35 -11.19
CA GLY A 10 6.62 -2.72 -10.65
C GLY A 10 7.59 -3.08 -9.53
N ASN A 11 8.65 -2.30 -9.28
CA ASN A 11 9.67 -2.64 -8.28
C ASN A 11 9.10 -2.73 -6.85
N THR A 12 8.29 -1.75 -6.44
CA THR A 12 7.69 -1.73 -5.10
C THR A 12 6.70 -2.88 -4.91
N LYS A 13 5.89 -3.16 -5.95
CA LYS A 13 4.99 -4.31 -5.96
C LYS A 13 5.77 -5.61 -5.73
N TYR A 14 6.84 -5.81 -6.48
CA TYR A 14 7.69 -6.99 -6.35
C TYR A 14 8.29 -7.12 -4.94
N CYS A 15 8.79 -6.02 -4.36
CA CYS A 15 9.30 -6.03 -2.98
C CYS A 15 8.23 -6.45 -1.97
N LEU A 16 7.00 -5.92 -2.10
CA LEU A 16 5.89 -6.27 -1.23
C LEU A 16 5.47 -7.74 -1.39
N GLU A 17 5.36 -8.22 -2.62
CA GLU A 17 5.07 -9.63 -2.91
C GLU A 17 6.12 -10.57 -2.31
N LYS A 18 7.41 -10.22 -2.40
CA LYS A 18 8.49 -10.99 -1.79
C LYS A 18 8.43 -10.97 -0.26
N PHE A 19 8.13 -9.82 0.34
CA PHE A 19 7.95 -9.71 1.79
C PHE A 19 6.79 -10.60 2.27
N VAL A 20 5.61 -10.46 1.65
CA VAL A 20 4.41 -11.23 1.98
C VAL A 20 4.63 -12.72 1.78
N ALA A 21 5.29 -13.14 0.69
CA ALA A 21 5.58 -14.54 0.43
C ALA A 21 6.44 -15.22 1.52
N LEU A 22 7.26 -14.44 2.23
CA LEU A 22 8.13 -14.91 3.32
C LEU A 22 7.50 -14.74 4.71
N TYR A 23 6.63 -13.74 4.88
CA TYR A 23 5.99 -13.42 6.15
C TYR A 23 4.70 -14.23 6.38
N ASP A 24 3.72 -14.10 5.48
CA ASP A 24 2.45 -14.83 5.50
C ASP A 24 1.76 -14.73 4.13
N LYS A 25 1.63 -15.87 3.45
CA LYS A 25 1.09 -15.95 2.08
C LYS A 25 -0.40 -15.61 1.98
N ASN A 26 -1.12 -15.49 3.10
CA ASN A 26 -2.54 -15.18 3.12
C ASN A 26 -2.83 -13.67 3.16
N ILE A 27 -1.79 -12.83 3.27
CA ILE A 27 -1.97 -11.37 3.25
C ILE A 27 -2.44 -10.94 1.86
N GLU A 28 -3.60 -10.29 1.82
CA GLU A 28 -4.08 -9.63 0.60
C GLU A 28 -3.16 -8.45 0.24
N ILE A 29 -2.83 -8.33 -1.05
CA ILE A 29 -2.06 -7.20 -1.59
C ILE A 29 -2.93 -6.47 -2.63
N THR A 30 -3.04 -5.14 -2.51
CA THR A 30 -3.85 -4.31 -3.42
C THR A 30 -3.14 -2.98 -3.75
N PRO A 31 -3.19 -2.49 -5.00
CA PRO A 31 -2.60 -1.20 -5.36
C PRO A 31 -3.44 -0.05 -4.77
N LEU A 32 -2.81 1.04 -4.36
CA LEU A 32 -3.52 2.18 -3.76
C LEU A 32 -4.49 2.86 -4.75
N GLU A 33 -4.22 2.72 -6.05
CA GLU A 33 -5.02 3.30 -7.12
C GLU A 33 -6.34 2.54 -7.36
N ASP A 34 -6.50 1.35 -6.78
CA ASP A 34 -7.72 0.58 -6.89
C ASP A 34 -8.83 1.17 -6.00
N THR A 35 -10.03 1.33 -6.57
CA THR A 35 -11.16 2.01 -5.90
C THR A 35 -11.63 1.25 -4.66
N GLY A 36 -11.42 -0.06 -4.60
CA GLY A 36 -11.76 -0.91 -3.46
C GLY A 36 -10.71 -0.94 -2.35
N THR A 37 -9.54 -0.32 -2.52
CA THR A 37 -8.45 -0.43 -1.54
C THR A 37 -8.85 0.11 -0.17
N MET A 38 -9.54 1.24 -0.12
CA MET A 38 -9.92 1.84 1.16
C MET A 38 -10.93 1.02 1.92
N GLU A 39 -11.93 0.48 1.23
CA GLU A 39 -12.90 -0.43 1.84
C GLU A 39 -12.18 -1.63 2.47
N LYS A 40 -11.27 -2.26 1.72
CA LYS A 40 -10.45 -3.38 2.23
C LYS A 40 -9.60 -2.99 3.43
N VAL A 41 -8.97 -1.82 3.39
CA VAL A 41 -8.12 -1.31 4.50
C VAL A 41 -8.93 -1.22 5.79
N THR A 42 -10.19 -0.76 5.75
CA THR A 42 -11.01 -0.63 6.97
C THR A 42 -11.29 -1.95 7.70
N TYR A 43 -11.23 -3.10 7.00
CA TYR A 43 -11.41 -4.42 7.61
C TYR A 43 -10.13 -4.97 8.26
N HIS A 44 -9.00 -4.27 8.14
CA HIS A 44 -7.69 -4.75 8.59
C HIS A 44 -7.08 -3.81 9.64
N LYS A 45 -6.59 -4.39 10.74
CA LYS A 45 -5.93 -3.63 11.82
C LYS A 45 -4.50 -3.20 11.46
N ASP A 46 -3.76 -4.07 10.78
CA ASP A 46 -2.36 -3.85 10.43
C ASP A 46 -2.20 -3.66 8.93
N ILE A 47 -1.37 -2.70 8.53
CA ILE A 47 -1.20 -2.27 7.14
C ILE A 47 0.30 -2.26 6.80
N ILE A 48 0.68 -2.99 5.75
CA ILE A 48 1.99 -2.85 5.12
C ILE A 48 1.84 -1.81 4.02
N PHE A 49 2.50 -0.66 4.19
CA PHE A 49 2.38 0.46 3.27
C PHE A 49 3.67 0.59 2.45
N ALA A 50 3.61 0.27 1.15
CA ALA A 50 4.79 0.23 0.27
C ALA A 50 4.73 1.28 -0.84
N TYR A 51 5.78 2.10 -1.01
CA TYR A 51 5.87 3.07 -2.11
C TYR A 51 7.34 3.34 -2.49
N PRO A 52 7.61 3.76 -3.74
CA PRO A 52 8.92 4.27 -4.12
C PRO A 52 9.17 5.65 -3.51
N ILE A 53 10.43 6.01 -3.27
CA ILE A 53 10.82 7.36 -2.82
C ILE A 53 10.99 8.27 -4.04
N TYR A 54 10.30 9.41 -4.05
CA TYR A 54 10.46 10.49 -5.02
C TYR A 54 11.08 11.71 -4.33
N TYR A 55 12.28 12.13 -4.76
CA TYR A 55 13.00 13.30 -4.19
C TYR A 55 13.13 13.25 -2.66
N SER A 56 13.55 12.11 -2.12
CA SER A 56 13.65 11.87 -0.67
C SER A 56 12.33 12.05 0.09
N ASN A 57 11.20 11.92 -0.61
CA ASN A 57 9.86 12.10 -0.06
C ASN A 57 8.91 11.04 -0.61
N LEU A 58 7.70 10.98 -0.06
CA LEU A 58 6.61 10.18 -0.61
C LEU A 58 6.10 10.81 -1.92
N PRO A 59 5.71 10.00 -2.92
CA PRO A 59 5.08 10.48 -4.15
C PRO A 59 3.81 11.28 -3.85
N LYS A 60 3.48 12.31 -4.65
CA LYS A 60 2.28 13.13 -4.44
C LYS A 60 1.01 12.28 -4.34
N ILE A 61 0.85 11.28 -5.21
CA ILE A 61 -0.30 10.37 -5.20
C ILE A 61 -0.44 9.62 -3.86
N VAL A 62 0.67 9.24 -3.24
CA VAL A 62 0.68 8.60 -1.91
C VAL A 62 0.28 9.61 -0.84
N ARG A 63 0.73 10.87 -0.96
CA ARG A 63 0.36 11.96 -0.06
C ARG A 63 -1.15 12.18 -0.07
N ASP A 64 -1.68 12.36 -1.26
CA ASP A 64 -3.07 12.67 -1.50
C ASP A 64 -3.93 11.55 -0.93
N PHE A 65 -3.60 10.29 -1.23
CA PHE A 65 -4.27 9.11 -0.67
C PHE A 65 -4.32 9.12 0.87
N ILE A 66 -3.21 9.40 1.55
CA ILE A 66 -3.16 9.46 3.02
C ILE A 66 -4.02 10.61 3.55
N CYS A 67 -3.92 11.79 2.95
CA CYS A 67 -4.64 12.99 3.38
C CYS A 67 -6.15 12.90 3.12
N GLU A 68 -6.57 12.36 1.98
CA GLU A 68 -7.98 12.18 1.62
C GLU A 68 -8.68 11.15 2.51
N ASN A 69 -7.91 10.19 3.04
CA ASN A 69 -8.39 9.16 3.95
C ASN A 69 -7.94 9.43 5.40
N SER A 70 -7.71 10.69 5.79
CA SER A 70 -7.10 10.99 7.10
C SER A 70 -7.94 10.54 8.31
N ASN A 71 -9.25 10.32 8.10
CA ASN A 71 -10.25 10.02 9.13
C ASN A 71 -10.29 8.56 9.59
N ILE A 72 -9.55 7.67 8.94
CA ILE A 72 -9.55 6.22 9.22
C ILE A 72 -8.21 5.71 9.77
N TRP A 73 -7.21 6.59 9.91
CA TRP A 73 -5.91 6.27 10.52
C TRP A 73 -5.92 6.49 12.03
#